data_AF-A0A7K3XNG8-F1
#
_entry.id   AF-A0A7K3XNG8-F1
#
_cell.length_a   1.000
_cell.length_b   1.000
_cell.length_c   1.000
_cell.angle_alpha   90.00
_cell.angle_beta   90.00
_cell.angle_gamma   90.00
#
_symmetry.space_group_name_H-M   'P 1'
#
loop_
_entity.id
_entity.type
_entity.pdbx_description
1 polymer ?
#
loop_
_entity_poly.entity_id
_entity_poly.type
_entity_poly.pdbx_seq_one_letter_code
_entity_poly.pdbx_strand_id
1 'polypeptide(L)'
;MFPAELKNFLDEKYNRFNCVNFIEVDPISIPHQFSRKEDIEIAGFLSATIAWGQRPTIIRNANKLIQLMDGEPFEFLTRTAVEDAERFESFVHRTFNGTDCFYFMGALSSIYREHGGLEKLFSDGFSIDGTAKSAIIHFRETFLSFDPQHRTEKHIANPDKGSSAKRINMFLRWMVRPSNCRVDFGLWSSIPASALMMPLDVHSGSVARKLGLLQRTQNDWQAVEELTANLR
;
A
#
# COMPACT_ATOMS: atom_id res chain seq x y z
N MET A 1 28.18 -15.62 -2.38
CA MET A 1 27.22 -16.31 -3.26
C MET A 1 27.46 -15.79 -4.66
N PHE A 2 27.64 -16.66 -5.64
CA PHE A 2 27.79 -16.21 -7.03
C PHE A 2 26.46 -15.59 -7.52
N PRO A 3 26.46 -14.62 -8.45
CA PRO A 3 25.21 -13.97 -8.89
C PRO A 3 24.12 -14.93 -9.35
N ALA A 4 24.48 -16.01 -10.04
CA ALA A 4 23.54 -17.05 -10.49
C ALA A 4 22.92 -17.85 -9.32
N GLU A 5 23.72 -18.19 -8.30
CA GLU A 5 23.23 -18.87 -7.09
C GLU A 5 22.24 -17.99 -6.32
N LEU A 6 22.54 -16.69 -6.23
CA LEU A 6 21.66 -15.72 -5.57
C LEU A 6 20.33 -15.59 -6.27
N LYS A 7 20.34 -15.46 -7.60
CA LYS A 7 19.10 -15.44 -8.39
C LYS A 7 18.27 -16.70 -8.16
N ASN A 8 18.88 -17.88 -8.27
CA ASN A 8 18.17 -19.15 -8.07
C ASN A 8 17.58 -19.25 -6.65
N PHE A 9 18.32 -18.83 -5.64
CA PHE A 9 17.83 -18.78 -4.27
C PHE A 9 16.62 -17.84 -4.12
N LEU A 10 16.68 -16.64 -4.70
CA LEU A 10 15.58 -15.67 -4.66
C LEU A 10 14.35 -16.17 -5.41
N ASP A 11 14.53 -16.78 -6.59
CA ASP A 11 13.45 -17.36 -7.38
C ASP A 11 12.77 -18.52 -6.65
N GLU A 12 13.53 -19.37 -5.95
CA GLU A 12 13.00 -20.42 -5.08
C GLU A 12 12.12 -19.81 -3.97
N LYS A 13 12.59 -18.75 -3.29
CA LYS A 13 11.79 -18.08 -2.25
C LYS A 13 10.55 -17.40 -2.82
N TYR A 14 10.66 -16.78 -3.99
CA TYR A 14 9.53 -16.20 -4.70
C TYR A 14 8.47 -17.26 -4.99
N ASN A 15 8.84 -18.38 -5.63
CA ASN A 15 7.91 -19.45 -5.97
C ASN A 15 7.27 -20.09 -4.73
N ARG A 16 8.01 -20.19 -3.62
CA ARG A 16 7.49 -20.71 -2.36
C ARG A 16 6.42 -19.81 -1.74
N PHE A 17 6.65 -18.49 -1.70
CA PHE A 17 5.81 -17.56 -0.93
C PHE A 17 4.77 -16.82 -1.78
N ASN A 18 4.97 -16.70 -3.10
CA ASN A 18 4.03 -16.06 -4.01
C ASN A 18 2.96 -17.05 -4.50
N CYS A 19 2.23 -17.64 -3.56
CA CYS A 19 1.16 -18.58 -3.85
C CYS A 19 -0.10 -18.31 -3.00
N VAL A 20 -1.25 -18.77 -3.49
CA VAL A 20 -2.57 -18.47 -2.90
C VAL A 20 -2.72 -18.96 -1.46
N ASN A 21 -1.97 -19.99 -1.05
CA ASN A 21 -2.02 -20.54 0.30
C ASN A 21 -1.58 -19.53 1.38
N PHE A 22 -0.85 -18.48 1.01
CA PHE A 22 -0.46 -17.42 1.95
C PHE A 22 -1.48 -16.28 2.03
N ILE A 23 -2.49 -16.22 1.15
CA ILE A 23 -3.46 -15.13 1.10
C ILE A 23 -4.25 -15.03 2.40
N GLU A 24 -4.84 -16.15 2.86
CA GLU A 24 -5.72 -16.17 4.04
C GLU A 24 -5.07 -15.55 5.28
N VAL A 25 -3.76 -15.80 5.44
CA VAL A 25 -3.01 -15.30 6.58
C VAL A 25 -2.36 -13.95 6.33
N ASP A 26 -2.47 -13.33 5.16
CA ASP A 26 -1.84 -12.05 4.81
C ASP A 26 -2.85 -10.90 4.69
N PRO A 27 -2.49 -9.63 4.98
CA PRO A 27 -3.40 -8.50 4.80
C PRO A 27 -3.99 -8.34 3.39
N ILE A 28 -3.36 -8.90 2.35
CA ILE A 28 -3.93 -8.94 1.00
C ILE A 28 -5.25 -9.74 0.93
N SER A 29 -5.55 -10.62 1.92
CA SER A 29 -6.86 -11.29 2.01
C SER A 29 -8.06 -10.35 2.05
N ILE A 30 -7.88 -9.13 2.54
CA ILE A 30 -8.98 -8.17 2.71
C ILE A 30 -9.51 -7.70 1.36
N PRO A 31 -8.69 -7.15 0.45
CA PRO A 31 -9.16 -6.83 -0.90
C PRO A 31 -9.63 -8.05 -1.71
N HIS A 32 -9.17 -9.27 -1.39
CA HIS A 32 -9.65 -10.51 -2.05
C HIS A 32 -11.12 -10.86 -1.72
N GLN A 33 -11.76 -10.17 -0.77
CA GLN A 33 -13.19 -10.33 -0.48
C GLN A 33 -14.08 -9.66 -1.54
N PHE A 34 -13.51 -8.86 -2.44
CA PHE A 34 -14.24 -8.02 -3.38
C PHE A 34 -13.94 -8.39 -4.83
N SER A 35 -14.87 -8.04 -5.72
CA SER A 35 -14.71 -8.18 -7.18
C SER A 35 -14.73 -6.85 -7.91
N ARG A 36 -15.35 -5.82 -7.34
CA ARG A 36 -15.36 -4.47 -7.89
C ARG A 36 -14.00 -3.82 -7.70
N LYS A 37 -13.47 -3.19 -8.76
CA LYS A 37 -12.17 -2.53 -8.77
C LYS A 37 -12.04 -1.52 -7.62
N GLU A 38 -13.01 -0.64 -7.47
CA GLU A 38 -12.93 0.43 -6.47
C GLU A 38 -12.95 -0.12 -5.04
N ASP A 39 -13.74 -1.16 -4.77
CA ASP A 39 -13.73 -1.83 -3.45
C ASP A 39 -12.38 -2.49 -3.16
N ILE A 40 -11.77 -3.15 -4.16
CA ILE A 40 -10.43 -3.74 -4.06
C ILE A 40 -9.37 -2.67 -3.76
N GLU A 41 -9.43 -1.53 -4.45
CA GLU A 41 -8.50 -0.42 -4.24
C GLU A 41 -8.62 0.17 -2.84
N ILE A 42 -9.85 0.50 -2.40
CA ILE A 42 -10.11 1.08 -1.08
C ILE A 42 -9.70 0.11 0.03
N ALA A 43 -10.17 -1.14 -0.05
CA ALA A 43 -9.84 -2.18 0.92
C ALA A 43 -8.34 -2.46 0.96
N GLY A 44 -7.69 -2.51 -0.20
CA GLY A 44 -6.25 -2.71 -0.34
C GLY A 44 -5.46 -1.56 0.27
N PHE A 45 -5.83 -0.31 -0.02
CA PHE A 45 -5.16 0.88 0.50
C PHE A 45 -5.28 0.99 2.02
N LEU A 46 -6.48 0.79 2.58
CA LEU A 46 -6.71 0.82 4.03
C LEU A 46 -5.96 -0.32 4.73
N SER A 47 -5.99 -1.53 4.18
CA SER A 47 -5.26 -2.69 4.72
C SER A 47 -3.75 -2.47 4.69
N ALA A 48 -3.21 -1.91 3.60
CA ALA A 48 -1.81 -1.58 3.48
C ALA A 48 -1.41 -0.46 4.43
N THR A 49 -2.27 0.54 4.62
CA THR A 49 -2.09 1.62 5.58
C THR A 49 -1.85 0.99 6.95
N ILE A 50 -2.75 0.14 7.46
CA ILE A 50 -2.63 -0.48 8.79
C ILE A 50 -1.71 -1.71 8.90
N ALA A 51 -0.91 -1.99 7.87
CA ALA A 51 -0.04 -3.18 7.82
C ALA A 51 1.23 -3.08 8.67
N TRP A 52 1.11 -2.75 9.96
CA TRP A 52 2.21 -2.79 10.94
C TRP A 52 1.81 -3.46 12.25
N GLY A 53 2.66 -4.37 12.71
CA GLY A 53 2.42 -5.14 13.92
C GLY A 53 2.10 -6.60 13.69
N GLN A 54 1.37 -7.20 14.63
CA GLN A 54 1.05 -8.62 14.58
C GLN A 54 0.02 -8.89 13.49
N ARG A 55 0.34 -9.83 12.61
CA ARG A 55 -0.45 -10.15 11.42
C ARG A 55 -1.93 -10.44 11.71
N PRO A 56 -2.29 -11.25 12.73
CA PRO A 56 -3.70 -11.46 13.08
C PRO A 56 -4.43 -10.17 13.49
N THR A 57 -3.74 -9.26 14.19
CA THR A 57 -4.31 -7.97 14.59
C THR A 57 -4.52 -7.03 13.41
N ILE A 58 -3.65 -7.09 12.40
CA ILE A 58 -3.80 -6.31 11.15
C ILE A 58 -5.07 -6.79 10.43
N ILE A 59 -5.17 -8.09 10.16
CA ILE A 59 -6.30 -8.69 9.44
C ILE A 59 -7.63 -8.45 10.17
N ARG A 60 -7.66 -8.65 11.49
CA ARG A 60 -8.86 -8.39 12.29
C ARG A 60 -9.32 -6.93 12.19
N ASN A 61 -8.40 -5.98 12.29
CA ASN A 61 -8.75 -4.56 12.24
C ASN A 61 -9.08 -4.07 10.83
N ALA A 62 -8.48 -4.65 9.80
CA ALA A 62 -8.83 -4.37 8.41
C ALA A 62 -10.25 -4.87 8.11
N ASN A 63 -10.60 -6.09 8.54
CA ASN A 63 -11.99 -6.57 8.48
C ASN A 63 -12.95 -5.67 9.26
N LYS A 64 -12.55 -5.17 10.45
CA LYS A 64 -13.35 -4.21 11.20
C LYS A 64 -13.60 -2.92 10.40
N LEU A 65 -12.61 -2.38 9.69
CA LEU A 65 -12.81 -1.21 8.82
C LEU A 65 -13.85 -1.50 7.73
N ILE A 66 -13.73 -2.66 7.07
CA ILE A 66 -14.70 -3.10 6.05
C ILE A 66 -16.11 -3.20 6.64
N GLN A 67 -16.25 -3.77 7.84
CA GLN A 67 -17.54 -3.88 8.52
C GLN A 67 -18.14 -2.52 8.89
N LEU A 68 -17.31 -1.55 9.27
CA LEU A 68 -17.78 -0.17 9.54
C LEU A 68 -18.29 0.54 8.28
N MET A 69 -17.89 0.06 7.09
CA MET A 69 -18.37 0.51 5.78
C MET A 69 -19.45 -0.43 5.21
N ASP A 70 -20.15 -1.18 6.08
CA ASP A 70 -21.24 -2.09 5.73
C ASP A 70 -20.88 -3.18 4.70
N GLY A 71 -19.58 -3.48 4.54
CA GLY A 71 -19.10 -4.42 3.52
C GLY A 71 -19.13 -3.88 2.09
N GLU A 72 -19.41 -2.58 1.89
CA GLU A 72 -19.47 -1.94 0.58
C GLU A 72 -18.60 -0.66 0.56
N PRO A 73 -17.25 -0.75 0.63
CA PRO A 73 -16.37 0.41 0.80
C PRO A 73 -16.60 1.55 -0.19
N PHE A 74 -16.73 1.26 -1.49
CA PHE A 74 -16.92 2.29 -2.50
C PHE A 74 -18.31 2.96 -2.40
N GLU A 75 -19.35 2.16 -2.21
CA GLU A 75 -20.72 2.69 -2.04
C GLU A 75 -20.81 3.53 -0.77
N PHE A 76 -20.19 3.09 0.32
CA PHE A 76 -20.07 3.88 1.54
C PHE A 76 -19.43 5.25 1.22
N LEU A 77 -18.22 5.28 0.67
CA LEU A 77 -17.54 6.55 0.38
C LEU A 77 -18.29 7.47 -0.60
N THR A 78 -19.05 6.92 -1.55
CA THR A 78 -19.79 7.73 -2.54
C THR A 78 -21.18 8.16 -2.09
N ARG A 79 -21.80 7.44 -1.15
CA ARG A 79 -23.10 7.79 -0.58
C ARG A 79 -23.00 8.69 0.65
N THR A 80 -21.97 8.50 1.48
CA THR A 80 -21.93 9.05 2.83
C THR A 80 -21.95 10.58 2.82
N ALA A 81 -22.99 11.12 3.46
CA ALA A 81 -23.03 12.46 4.04
C ALA A 81 -22.30 12.44 5.39
N VAL A 82 -21.88 13.61 5.89
CA VAL A 82 -21.02 13.81 7.06
C VAL A 82 -21.49 13.11 8.36
N GLU A 83 -22.74 12.63 8.41
CA GLU A 83 -23.38 12.04 9.60
C GLU A 83 -22.85 10.65 10.03
N ASP A 84 -22.16 9.86 9.19
CA ASP A 84 -21.64 8.54 9.59
C ASP A 84 -20.25 8.56 10.29
N ALA A 85 -19.75 9.75 10.62
CA ALA A 85 -18.46 9.96 11.28
C ALA A 85 -18.29 9.16 12.58
N GLU A 86 -19.38 9.05 13.36
CA GLU A 86 -19.41 8.42 14.67
C GLU A 86 -19.02 6.94 14.62
N ARG A 87 -19.29 6.25 13.50
CA ARG A 87 -18.96 4.82 13.32
C ARG A 87 -17.47 4.55 13.48
N PHE A 88 -16.62 5.51 13.13
CA PHE A 88 -15.17 5.35 13.17
C PHE A 88 -14.53 5.86 14.45
N GLU A 89 -15.26 6.58 15.31
CA GLU A 89 -14.70 7.26 16.49
C GLU A 89 -13.94 6.31 17.41
N SER A 90 -14.50 5.11 17.64
CA SER A 90 -13.93 4.07 18.49
C SER A 90 -12.86 3.20 17.79
N PHE A 91 -12.56 3.44 16.52
CA PHE A 91 -11.58 2.63 15.80
C PHE A 91 -10.16 2.93 16.30
N VAL A 92 -9.39 1.89 16.63
CA VAL A 92 -7.99 2.01 17.03
C VAL A 92 -7.18 0.84 16.48
N HIS A 93 -6.12 1.18 15.76
CA HIS A 93 -5.03 0.29 15.37
C HIS A 93 -3.70 0.93 15.76
N ARG A 94 -3.17 0.58 16.94
CA ARG A 94 -1.91 1.15 17.47
C ARG A 94 -1.97 2.68 17.53
N THR A 95 -1.25 3.37 16.65
CA THR A 95 -1.20 4.84 16.58
C THR A 95 -2.20 5.45 15.60
N PHE A 96 -2.93 4.62 14.84
CA PHE A 96 -4.02 5.04 13.96
C PHE A 96 -5.34 4.90 14.70
N ASN A 97 -6.13 5.96 14.77
CA ASN A 97 -7.36 5.99 15.54
C ASN A 97 -8.53 6.62 14.77
N GLY A 98 -9.67 6.80 15.42
CA GLY A 98 -10.89 7.33 14.81
C GLY A 98 -10.71 8.67 14.11
N THR A 99 -9.90 9.58 14.67
CA THR A 99 -9.56 10.85 14.01
C THR A 99 -8.86 10.64 12.67
N ASP A 100 -7.88 9.73 12.63
CA ASP A 100 -7.17 9.40 11.39
C ASP A 100 -8.12 8.68 10.42
N CYS A 101 -8.97 7.79 10.93
CA CYS A 101 -9.93 7.03 10.14
C CYS A 101 -10.96 7.95 9.46
N PHE A 102 -11.54 8.89 10.22
CA PHE A 102 -12.48 9.87 9.70
C PHE A 102 -11.87 10.68 8.56
N TYR A 103 -10.64 11.17 8.76
CA TYR A 103 -9.90 11.87 7.72
C TYR A 103 -9.71 11.01 6.47
N PHE A 104 -9.28 9.74 6.64
CA PHE A 104 -9.07 8.83 5.53
C PHE A 104 -10.34 8.58 4.73
N MET A 105 -11.50 8.44 5.39
CA MET A 105 -12.78 8.28 4.69
C MET A 105 -13.13 9.53 3.89
N GLY A 106 -12.99 10.72 4.49
CA GLY A 106 -13.23 11.99 3.80
C GLY A 106 -12.32 12.18 2.58
N ALA A 107 -11.02 11.98 2.75
CA ALA A 107 -10.03 12.11 1.68
C ALA A 107 -10.29 11.11 0.55
N LEU A 108 -10.57 9.84 0.86
CA LEU A 108 -10.90 8.84 -0.17
C LEU A 108 -12.21 9.19 -0.88
N SER A 109 -13.24 9.63 -0.16
CA SER A 109 -14.50 10.11 -0.75
C SER A 109 -14.24 11.22 -1.78
N SER A 110 -13.51 12.27 -1.39
CA SER A 110 -13.14 13.35 -2.33
C SER A 110 -12.31 12.84 -3.50
N ILE A 111 -11.34 11.95 -3.28
CA ILE A 111 -10.54 11.36 -4.38
C ILE A 111 -11.41 10.59 -5.39
N TYR A 112 -12.34 9.77 -4.94
CA TYR A 112 -13.21 9.00 -5.85
C TYR A 112 -14.27 9.87 -6.53
N ARG A 113 -14.74 10.95 -5.89
CA ARG A 113 -15.75 11.85 -6.47
C ARG A 113 -15.13 12.89 -7.43
N GLU A 114 -13.94 13.41 -7.12
CA GLU A 114 -13.38 14.60 -7.78
C GLU A 114 -12.10 14.30 -8.59
N HIS A 115 -11.33 13.27 -8.22
CA HIS A 115 -10.03 12.96 -8.83
C HIS A 115 -10.00 11.65 -9.63
N GLY A 116 -11.14 10.98 -9.81
CA GLY A 116 -11.23 9.76 -10.63
C GLY A 116 -10.68 8.50 -9.96
N GLY A 117 -10.52 8.52 -8.63
CA GLY A 117 -10.10 7.35 -7.84
C GLY A 117 -8.59 7.17 -7.70
N LEU A 118 -8.19 6.09 -7.02
CA LEU A 118 -6.79 5.87 -6.66
C LEU A 118 -5.91 5.59 -7.89
N GLU A 119 -6.33 4.75 -8.84
CA GLU A 119 -5.50 4.51 -10.05
C GLU A 119 -5.19 5.81 -10.77
N LYS A 120 -6.22 6.65 -11.00
CA LYS A 120 -6.08 7.90 -11.72
C LYS A 120 -5.06 8.80 -11.03
N LEU A 121 -5.21 8.99 -9.72
CA LEU A 121 -4.32 9.82 -8.93
C LEU A 121 -2.85 9.33 -8.96
N PHE A 122 -2.61 8.03 -8.77
CA PHE A 122 -1.24 7.50 -8.88
C PHE A 122 -0.70 7.59 -10.31
N SER A 123 -1.53 7.39 -11.33
CA SER A 123 -1.12 7.47 -12.74
C SER A 123 -0.77 8.90 -13.19
N ASP A 124 -1.49 9.90 -12.67
CA ASP A 124 -1.22 11.32 -12.95
C ASP A 124 0.13 11.72 -12.34
N GLY A 125 0.40 11.30 -11.10
CA GLY A 125 1.70 11.49 -10.46
C GLY A 125 2.85 10.73 -11.14
N PHE A 126 2.58 9.51 -11.62
CA PHE A 126 3.56 8.74 -12.40
C PHE A 126 3.91 9.44 -13.72
N SER A 127 2.94 10.09 -14.37
CA SER A 127 3.13 10.75 -15.67
C SER A 127 4.04 11.98 -15.61
N ILE A 128 4.37 12.49 -14.42
CA ILE A 128 5.27 13.64 -14.23
C ILE A 128 6.69 13.32 -14.71
N ASP A 129 7.24 12.17 -14.31
CA ASP A 129 8.62 11.76 -14.63
C ASP A 129 8.82 10.26 -14.84
N GLY A 130 7.75 9.48 -14.86
CA GLY A 130 7.79 8.03 -15.04
C GLY A 130 8.30 7.26 -13.82
N THR A 131 8.22 7.82 -12.61
CA THR A 131 8.70 7.15 -11.38
C THR A 131 7.57 6.86 -10.39
N ALA A 132 7.69 5.74 -9.68
CA ALA A 132 6.82 5.45 -8.54
C ALA A 132 7.00 6.48 -7.41
N LYS A 133 8.17 7.12 -7.31
CA LYS A 133 8.42 8.17 -6.32
C LYS A 133 7.44 9.34 -6.52
N SER A 134 7.36 9.84 -7.76
CA SER A 134 6.48 10.96 -8.13
C SER A 134 5.01 10.59 -8.03
N ALA A 135 4.65 9.34 -8.37
CA ALA A 135 3.31 8.80 -8.11
C ALA A 135 2.92 8.88 -6.62
N ILE A 136 3.83 8.47 -5.71
CA ILE A 136 3.59 8.50 -4.26
C ILE A 136 3.55 9.93 -3.71
N ILE A 137 4.42 10.82 -4.20
CA ILE A 137 4.45 12.23 -3.77
C ILE A 137 3.15 12.92 -4.17
N HIS A 138 2.75 12.80 -5.44
CA HIS A 138 1.51 13.40 -5.93
C HIS A 138 0.29 12.86 -5.19
N PHE A 139 0.20 11.53 -5.02
CA PHE A 139 -0.84 10.91 -4.19
C PHE A 139 -0.87 11.52 -2.78
N ARG A 140 0.30 11.64 -2.13
CA ARG A 140 0.39 12.22 -0.79
C ARG A 140 -0.12 13.67 -0.76
N GLU A 141 0.30 14.49 -1.70
CA GLU A 141 -0.05 15.91 -1.75
C GLU A 141 -1.55 16.10 -1.87
N THR A 142 -2.20 15.38 -2.80
CA THR A 142 -3.66 15.40 -2.95
C THR A 142 -4.35 14.77 -1.73
N PHE A 143 -3.88 13.63 -1.24
CA PHE A 143 -4.49 12.98 -0.08
C PHE A 143 -4.45 13.87 1.16
N LEU A 144 -3.42 14.72 1.30
CA LEU A 144 -3.25 15.63 2.44
C LEU A 144 -3.77 17.06 2.17
N SER A 145 -4.30 17.37 0.99
CA SER A 145 -4.83 18.72 0.69
C SER A 145 -6.18 19.00 1.37
N PHE A 146 -6.82 17.97 1.94
CA PHE A 146 -8.12 18.08 2.62
C PHE A 146 -8.01 18.49 4.10
N ASP A 147 -6.97 19.24 4.46
CA ASP A 147 -6.69 19.80 5.80
C ASP A 147 -6.71 18.77 6.97
N PRO A 148 -5.76 17.82 7.00
CA PRO A 148 -5.64 16.84 8.08
C PRO A 148 -5.15 17.49 9.37
N GLN A 149 -5.50 16.88 10.51
CA GLN A 149 -4.70 17.09 11.71
C GLN A 149 -3.25 16.65 11.49
N HIS A 150 -2.30 17.40 12.03
CA HIS A 150 -0.86 17.11 11.87
C HIS A 150 -0.46 15.66 12.21
N ARG A 151 -1.13 15.06 13.20
CA ARG A 151 -0.93 13.65 13.60
C ARG A 151 -1.24 12.64 12.49
N THR A 152 -2.16 12.97 11.58
CA THR A 152 -2.66 12.08 10.53
C THR A 152 -1.66 11.98 9.39
N GLU A 153 -0.90 13.05 9.13
CA GLU A 153 0.08 13.15 8.05
C GLU A 153 1.16 12.04 8.11
N LYS A 154 1.47 11.53 9.31
CA LYS A 154 2.49 10.49 9.53
C LYS A 154 2.07 9.12 8.99
N HIS A 155 0.79 8.92 8.72
CA HIS A 155 0.27 7.62 8.27
C HIS A 155 0.48 7.40 6.77
N ILE A 156 0.61 8.49 6.00
CA ILE A 156 1.05 8.46 4.62
C ILE A 156 2.58 8.66 4.63
N ALA A 157 3.31 7.91 3.81
CA ALA A 157 4.76 8.08 3.70
C ALA A 157 5.12 9.30 2.84
N ASN A 158 6.31 9.87 3.05
CA ASN A 158 6.87 10.91 2.18
C ASN A 158 8.28 10.50 1.72
N PRO A 159 8.42 9.99 0.48
CA PRO A 159 9.71 9.67 -0.11
C PRO A 159 10.70 10.84 -0.19
N ASP A 160 10.23 12.07 -0.40
CA ASP A 160 11.11 13.25 -0.44
C ASP A 160 11.73 13.58 0.90
N LYS A 161 11.06 13.21 2.00
CA LYS A 161 11.61 13.29 3.36
C LYS A 161 12.35 12.00 3.76
N GLY A 162 12.71 11.14 2.80
CA GLY A 162 13.52 9.94 3.01
C GLY A 162 12.75 8.73 3.51
N SER A 163 11.42 8.72 3.53
CA SER A 163 10.68 7.50 3.88
C SER A 163 10.87 6.41 2.82
N SER A 164 11.10 5.14 3.22
CA SER A 164 11.10 4.01 2.29
C SER A 164 9.73 3.72 1.65
N ALA A 165 8.67 4.38 2.14
CA ALA A 165 7.29 4.23 1.69
C ALA A 165 6.80 2.77 1.57
N LYS A 166 7.36 1.86 2.37
CA LYS A 166 7.10 0.41 2.34
C LYS A 166 5.63 0.03 2.14
N ARG A 167 4.73 0.66 2.89
CA ARG A 167 3.29 0.35 2.84
C ARG A 167 2.65 0.73 1.50
N ILE A 168 3.02 1.89 0.96
CA ILE A 168 2.50 2.33 -0.34
C ILE A 168 3.15 1.51 -1.46
N ASN A 169 4.44 1.20 -1.39
CA ASN A 169 5.08 0.28 -2.34
C ASN A 169 4.44 -1.12 -2.33
N MET A 170 4.03 -1.61 -1.15
CA MET A 170 3.29 -2.87 -1.02
C MET A 170 1.90 -2.77 -1.67
N PHE A 171 1.17 -1.69 -1.45
CA PHE A 171 -0.12 -1.44 -2.10
C PHE A 171 0.02 -1.35 -3.63
N LEU A 172 0.99 -0.57 -4.13
CA LEU A 172 1.28 -0.47 -5.57
C LEU A 172 1.61 -1.84 -6.17
N ARG A 173 2.38 -2.68 -5.47
CA ARG A 173 2.64 -4.07 -5.91
C ARG A 173 1.33 -4.84 -6.08
N TRP A 174 0.40 -4.74 -5.13
CA TRP A 174 -0.90 -5.43 -5.21
C TRP A 174 -1.74 -4.97 -6.40
N MET A 175 -1.73 -3.67 -6.70
CA MET A 175 -2.58 -3.10 -7.75
C MET A 175 -1.97 -3.24 -9.16
N VAL A 176 -0.65 -3.18 -9.30
CA VAL A 176 0.04 -3.10 -10.61
C VAL A 176 0.64 -4.43 -11.05
N ARG A 177 1.15 -5.26 -10.13
CA ARG A 177 1.86 -6.50 -10.52
C ARG A 177 0.88 -7.48 -11.17
N PRO A 178 1.18 -8.06 -12.34
CA PRO A 178 0.29 -9.01 -13.02
C PRO A 178 -0.12 -10.18 -12.12
N SER A 179 -1.40 -10.56 -12.19
CA SER A 179 -2.01 -11.61 -11.37
C SER A 179 -1.66 -13.05 -11.83
N ASN A 180 -0.44 -13.29 -12.30
CA ASN A 180 -0.05 -14.58 -12.88
C ASN A 180 -0.20 -15.74 -11.88
N CYS A 181 0.05 -15.48 -10.59
CA CYS A 181 -0.09 -16.45 -9.50
C CYS A 181 -1.38 -16.25 -8.67
N ARG A 182 -2.28 -15.36 -9.11
CA ARG A 182 -3.52 -14.97 -8.41
C ARG A 182 -3.33 -14.40 -7.01
N VAL A 183 -2.13 -13.92 -6.69
CA VAL A 183 -1.82 -13.27 -5.40
C VAL A 183 -2.14 -11.79 -5.47
N ASP A 184 -1.45 -11.02 -6.31
CA ASP A 184 -1.78 -9.61 -6.57
C ASP A 184 -2.92 -9.50 -7.59
N PHE A 185 -3.49 -8.32 -7.74
CA PHE A 185 -4.67 -8.10 -8.57
C PHE A 185 -4.31 -7.68 -9.99
N GLY A 186 -3.27 -6.85 -10.17
CA GLY A 186 -2.86 -6.37 -11.50
C GLY A 186 -3.95 -5.58 -12.22
N LEU A 187 -4.75 -4.81 -11.47
CA LEU A 187 -5.87 -4.01 -11.97
C LEU A 187 -5.41 -2.74 -12.70
N TRP A 188 -4.25 -2.21 -12.34
CA TRP A 188 -3.74 -0.95 -12.88
C TRP A 188 -2.83 -1.20 -14.07
N SER A 189 -3.27 -0.79 -15.26
CA SER A 189 -2.48 -0.88 -16.49
C SER A 189 -1.69 0.40 -16.78
N SER A 190 -2.03 1.50 -16.09
CA SER A 190 -1.48 2.84 -16.35
C SER A 190 -0.04 3.03 -15.84
N ILE A 191 0.42 2.15 -14.94
CA ILE A 191 1.79 2.12 -14.40
C ILE A 191 2.40 0.76 -14.76
N PRO A 192 3.56 0.70 -15.42
CA PRO A 192 4.17 -0.59 -15.77
C PRO A 192 4.74 -1.29 -14.53
N ALA A 193 4.68 -2.63 -14.50
CA ALA A 193 5.25 -3.42 -13.40
C ALA A 193 6.76 -3.18 -13.19
N SER A 194 7.49 -2.77 -14.24
CA SER A 194 8.90 -2.39 -14.16
C SER A 194 9.14 -1.10 -13.35
N ALA A 195 8.12 -0.28 -13.13
CA ALA A 195 8.21 0.91 -12.28
C ALA A 195 8.05 0.60 -10.78
N LEU A 196 7.66 -0.61 -10.42
CA LEU A 196 7.46 -0.98 -9.01
C LEU A 196 8.77 -0.95 -8.23
N MET A 197 8.64 -0.52 -6.97
CA MET A 197 9.75 -0.37 -6.03
C MET A 197 9.60 -1.36 -4.88
N MET A 198 10.71 -1.83 -4.33
CA MET A 198 10.70 -2.81 -3.26
C MET A 198 10.02 -2.28 -1.99
N PRO A 199 9.06 -3.02 -1.40
CA PRO A 199 8.50 -2.71 -0.08
C PRO A 199 9.53 -2.95 1.05
N LEU A 200 10.48 -2.03 1.23
CA LEU A 200 11.60 -2.17 2.16
C LEU A 200 11.22 -1.84 3.62
N ASP A 201 11.31 -2.83 4.52
CA ASP A 201 11.29 -2.66 5.97
C ASP A 201 12.61 -3.06 6.64
N VAL A 202 12.63 -3.03 7.98
CA VAL A 202 13.80 -3.37 8.80
C VAL A 202 14.27 -4.80 8.57
N HIS A 203 13.34 -5.76 8.46
CA HIS A 203 13.69 -7.16 8.29
C HIS A 203 14.19 -7.42 6.87
N SER A 204 13.45 -6.97 5.85
CA SER A 204 13.86 -7.13 4.45
C SER A 204 15.18 -6.42 4.17
N GLY A 205 15.41 -5.23 4.76
CA GLY A 205 16.68 -4.53 4.66
C GLY A 205 17.84 -5.27 5.34
N SER A 206 17.60 -5.91 6.49
CA SER A 206 18.61 -6.75 7.14
C SER A 206 18.99 -7.97 6.28
N VAL A 207 17.98 -8.65 5.70
CA VAL A 207 18.20 -9.78 4.80
C VAL A 207 18.94 -9.35 3.53
N ALA A 208 18.52 -8.25 2.91
CA ALA A 208 19.17 -7.71 1.71
C ALA A 208 20.67 -7.41 1.94
N ARG A 209 21.01 -6.79 3.08
CA ARG A 209 22.43 -6.53 3.45
C ARG A 209 23.21 -7.82 3.65
N LYS A 210 22.62 -8.82 4.32
CA LYS A 210 23.26 -10.14 4.50
C LYS A 210 23.50 -10.87 3.19
N LEU A 211 22.64 -10.65 2.19
CA LEU A 211 22.77 -11.21 0.84
C LEU A 211 23.66 -10.36 -0.08
N GLY A 212 24.16 -9.20 0.38
CA GLY A 212 24.98 -8.29 -0.42
C GLY A 212 24.20 -7.45 -1.45
N LEU A 213 22.86 -7.46 -1.39
CA LEU A 213 21.97 -6.72 -2.30
C LEU A 213 21.77 -5.25 -1.92
N LEU A 214 22.18 -4.87 -0.70
CA LEU A 214 22.01 -3.52 -0.17
C LEU A 214 23.24 -3.18 0.68
N GLN A 215 23.88 -2.06 0.43
CA GLN A 215 25.03 -1.55 1.18
C GLN A 215 24.62 -0.42 2.12
N ARG A 216 23.69 0.45 1.69
CA ARG A 216 23.20 1.55 2.52
C ARG A 216 22.66 1.05 3.85
N THR A 217 23.08 1.67 4.96
CA THR A 217 22.71 1.23 6.32
C THR A 217 21.35 1.74 6.76
N GLN A 218 20.89 2.88 6.24
CA GLN A 218 19.56 3.43 6.46
C GLN A 218 18.51 2.65 5.65
N ASN A 219 17.26 2.62 6.14
CA ASN A 219 16.11 2.11 5.38
C ASN A 219 15.25 3.28 4.90
N ASP A 220 15.82 4.09 4.00
CA ASP A 220 15.19 5.26 3.39
C ASP A 220 14.90 5.01 1.89
N TRP A 221 14.44 6.04 1.19
CA TRP A 221 14.10 5.94 -0.23
C TRP A 221 15.31 5.56 -1.10
N GLN A 222 16.50 6.07 -0.81
CA GLN A 222 17.72 5.70 -1.54
C GLN A 222 18.05 4.20 -1.37
N ALA A 223 17.80 3.63 -0.19
CA ALA A 223 17.96 2.19 0.02
C ALA A 223 16.94 1.37 -0.80
N VAL A 224 15.73 1.90 -1.01
CA VAL A 224 14.73 1.28 -1.88
C VAL A 224 15.20 1.30 -3.33
N GLU A 225 15.74 2.43 -3.80
CA GLU A 225 16.29 2.57 -5.16
C GLU A 225 17.46 1.61 -5.38
N GLU A 226 18.44 1.59 -4.45
CA GLU A 226 19.60 0.69 -4.51
C GLU A 226 19.17 -0.78 -4.56
N LEU A 227 18.31 -1.21 -3.61
CA LEU A 227 17.85 -2.60 -3.57
C LEU A 227 17.06 -2.97 -4.83
N THR A 228 16.20 -2.07 -5.30
CA THR A 228 15.39 -2.33 -6.50
C THR A 228 16.27 -2.44 -7.74
N ALA A 229 17.31 -1.60 -7.88
CA ALA A 229 18.25 -1.66 -8.99
C ALA A 229 19.04 -2.99 -9.00
N ASN A 230 19.48 -3.46 -7.83
CA ASN A 230 20.24 -4.72 -7.71
C ASN A 230 19.40 -5.99 -7.94
N LEU A 231 18.07 -5.88 -7.97
CA LEU A 231 17.15 -7.00 -8.22
C LEU A 231 16.64 -7.06 -9.67
N ARG A 232 17.03 -6.10 -10.51
CA ARG A 232 16.62 -6.02 -11.92
C ARG A 232 17.62 -6.73 -12.85
#